data_AF-A0A2C9M281-F1
#
_entry.id   AF-A0A2C9M281-F1
#
_cell.length_a   1.000
_cell.length_b   1.000
_cell.length_c   1.000
_cell.angle_alpha   90.00
_cell.angle_beta   90.00
_cell.angle_gamma   90.00
#
_symmetry.space_group_name_H-M   'P 1'
#
loop_
_entity.id
_entity.type
_entity.pdbx_description
1 polymer ?
#
loop_
_entity_poly.entity_id
_entity_poly.type
_entity_poly.pdbx_seq_one_letter_code
_entity_poly.pdbx_strand_id
1 'polypeptide(L)'
;MKGLTRRIGAHGLASIFVSVCLFELVVCSCRSPVTELFAYHNPTVYQMNDSVIPFLTSDKGEECTFLISASDKNEIVTLSFPIFSLKSDDCLEIFDGKAENSQSLDELCDKNPKPAYTSSQQVLRVVYKRGEESGKRKLSMMYSSQKYISNEKIIRIAGIIGAVLAAIGLTFVILRATRCCSCIRNKNTNGDHHERVSSVRETTRLTTIGSDEVEESTRTVVVNPTDPNPSVTPDNDNQTPGNNQSAHPEGSDSDSLPDVNELPPSYESLYLNELGEAIDPPNYSPPKHRSSHPPRRVHTIN
;
A
#
# COMPACT_ATOMS: atom_id res chain seq x y z
N MET A 1 -50.23 -29.49 -65.33
CA MET A 1 -49.73 -29.73 -63.96
C MET A 1 -48.22 -29.91 -64.05
N LYS A 2 -47.42 -28.83 -64.13
CA LYS A 2 -46.60 -28.26 -63.05
C LYS A 2 -45.95 -29.33 -62.14
N GLY A 3 -44.72 -29.72 -62.47
CA GLY A 3 -43.82 -30.50 -61.61
C GLY A 3 -42.42 -29.89 -61.70
N LEU A 4 -42.06 -29.11 -60.68
CA LEU A 4 -40.88 -28.26 -60.61
C LEU A 4 -39.70 -29.08 -60.07
N THR A 5 -38.71 -29.40 -60.92
CA THR A 5 -37.44 -30.02 -60.52
C THR A 5 -36.49 -28.96 -59.99
N ARG A 6 -36.19 -28.96 -58.68
CA ARG A 6 -35.23 -28.04 -58.07
C ARG A 6 -33.96 -28.79 -57.67
N ARG A 7 -32.85 -28.39 -58.30
CA ARG A 7 -31.47 -28.79 -58.03
C ARG A 7 -30.89 -28.01 -56.84
N ILE A 8 -30.06 -28.74 -56.06
CA ILE A 8 -28.75 -28.39 -55.47
C ILE A 8 -28.68 -27.14 -54.57
N GLY A 9 -28.21 -27.35 -53.34
CA GLY A 9 -27.63 -26.28 -52.52
C GLY A 9 -26.89 -26.90 -51.34
N ALA A 10 -25.57 -27.00 -51.46
CA ALA A 10 -24.65 -27.61 -50.51
C ALA A 10 -24.86 -27.13 -49.07
N HIS A 11 -24.96 -28.07 -48.13
CA HIS A 11 -24.77 -27.80 -46.72
C HIS A 11 -23.32 -27.38 -46.50
N GLY A 12 -23.09 -26.07 -46.44
CA GLY A 12 -21.86 -25.49 -45.94
C GLY A 12 -21.70 -25.86 -44.47
N LEU A 13 -20.89 -26.89 -44.21
CA LEU A 13 -20.31 -27.13 -42.90
C LEU A 13 -19.44 -25.91 -42.56
N ALA A 14 -20.04 -24.96 -41.85
CA ALA A 14 -19.31 -23.90 -41.18
C ALA A 14 -18.40 -24.57 -40.14
N SER A 15 -17.18 -24.87 -40.57
CA SER A 15 -16.10 -25.30 -39.69
C SER A 15 -15.82 -24.13 -38.75
N ILE A 16 -16.44 -24.16 -37.57
CA ILE A 16 -16.10 -23.29 -36.46
C ILE A 16 -14.69 -23.74 -36.07
N PHE A 17 -13.69 -23.10 -36.65
CA PHE A 17 -12.35 -23.05 -36.09
C PHE A 17 -12.49 -22.36 -34.73
N VAL A 18 -12.76 -23.16 -33.71
CA VAL A 18 -12.45 -22.79 -32.34
C VAL A 18 -10.94 -22.60 -32.35
N SER A 19 -10.52 -21.36 -32.60
CA SER A 19 -9.20 -20.88 -32.28
C SER A 19 -9.10 -20.98 -30.76
N VAL A 20 -8.80 -22.20 -30.29
CA VAL A 20 -8.21 -22.42 -29.00
C VAL A 20 -6.92 -21.62 -29.10
N CYS A 21 -6.99 -20.37 -28.65
CA CYS A 21 -5.81 -19.70 -28.13
C CYS A 21 -5.35 -20.62 -27.01
N LEU A 22 -4.53 -21.62 -27.36
CA LEU A 22 -3.42 -22.01 -26.54
C LEU A 22 -2.72 -20.69 -26.26
N PHE A 23 -3.11 -20.06 -25.16
CA PHE A 23 -2.19 -19.29 -24.36
C PHE A 23 -1.07 -20.28 -24.10
N GLU A 24 -0.09 -20.28 -25.01
CA GLU A 24 1.18 -20.90 -24.74
C GLU A 24 1.54 -20.43 -23.33
N LEU A 25 1.82 -21.43 -22.49
CA LEU A 25 2.54 -21.24 -21.26
C LEU A 25 3.75 -20.42 -21.62
N VAL A 26 3.66 -19.10 -21.44
CA VAL A 26 4.77 -18.19 -21.60
C VAL A 26 5.74 -18.66 -20.53
N VAL A 27 6.71 -19.45 -20.98
CA VAL A 27 7.85 -19.85 -20.18
C VAL A 27 8.56 -18.54 -19.88
N CYS A 28 8.27 -17.97 -18.71
CA CYS A 28 8.87 -16.73 -18.24
C CYS A 28 10.33 -17.02 -17.85
N SER A 29 11.17 -17.26 -18.85
CA SER A 29 12.56 -16.81 -18.79
C SER A 29 12.54 -15.29 -18.73
N CYS A 30 13.45 -14.68 -17.97
CA CYS A 30 13.48 -13.24 -17.75
C CYS A 30 13.71 -12.49 -19.07
N ARG A 31 12.61 -12.16 -19.75
CA ARG A 31 12.63 -11.57 -21.08
C ARG A 31 13.03 -10.09 -21.05
N SER A 32 12.89 -9.46 -19.89
CA SER A 32 13.29 -8.07 -19.62
C SER A 32 14.17 -8.04 -18.36
N PRO A 33 15.25 -7.25 -18.35
CA PRO A 33 16.08 -7.07 -17.16
C PRO A 33 15.28 -6.45 -16.00
N VAL A 34 14.21 -5.70 -16.30
CA VAL A 34 13.33 -5.07 -15.31
C VAL A 34 11.88 -5.38 -15.62
N THR A 35 11.15 -5.86 -14.61
CA THR A 35 9.70 -6.12 -14.65
C THR A 35 9.01 -5.24 -13.62
N GLU A 36 8.09 -4.39 -14.05
CA GLU A 36 7.28 -3.57 -13.15
C GLU A 36 6.01 -4.32 -12.74
N LEU A 37 5.76 -4.37 -11.43
CA LEU A 37 4.59 -5.01 -10.83
C LEU A 37 3.87 -3.99 -9.94
N PHE A 38 2.54 -4.07 -9.90
CA PHE A 38 1.72 -3.21 -9.06
C PHE A 38 1.05 -4.02 -7.95
N ALA A 39 1.30 -3.62 -6.71
CA ALA A 39 0.69 -4.21 -5.53
C ALA A 39 -0.62 -3.50 -5.20
N TYR A 40 -1.67 -4.29 -5.04
CA TYR A 40 -3.00 -3.85 -4.61
C TYR A 40 -3.32 -4.39 -3.22
N HIS A 41 -4.40 -3.89 -2.62
CA HIS A 41 -4.85 -4.34 -1.30
C HIS A 41 -5.08 -5.86 -1.24
N ASN A 42 -5.60 -6.44 -2.32
CA ASN A 42 -5.72 -7.88 -2.45
C ASN A 42 -4.39 -8.50 -2.88
N PRO A 43 -3.90 -9.54 -2.18
CA PRO A 43 -2.66 -10.23 -2.54
C PRO A 43 -2.68 -10.72 -3.98
N THR A 44 -1.62 -10.38 -4.71
CA THR A 44 -1.36 -10.84 -6.07
C THR A 44 -0.18 -11.80 -6.05
N VAL A 45 -0.22 -12.83 -6.89
CA VAL A 45 0.82 -13.85 -6.96
C VAL A 45 1.50 -13.81 -8.32
N TYR A 46 2.82 -13.67 -8.32
CA TYR A 46 3.67 -13.86 -9.48
C TYR A 46 4.41 -15.20 -9.34
N GLN A 47 4.31 -16.04 -10.35
CA GLN A 47 4.97 -17.35 -10.37
C GLN A 47 6.05 -17.37 -11.45
N MET A 48 7.27 -17.67 -11.02
CA MET A 48 8.39 -17.95 -11.89
C MET A 48 8.69 -19.45 -11.83
N ASN A 49 8.43 -20.11 -12.96
CA ASN A 49 8.81 -21.49 -13.17
C ASN A 49 9.96 -21.49 -14.18
N ASP A 50 11.19 -21.49 -13.67
CA ASP A 50 12.36 -21.64 -14.52
C ASP A 50 12.65 -23.13 -14.70
N SER A 51 12.27 -23.63 -15.88
CA SER A 51 12.63 -24.96 -16.35
C SER A 51 13.62 -24.78 -17.48
N VAL A 52 14.90 -24.97 -17.19
CA VAL A 52 15.96 -24.87 -18.19
C VAL A 52 15.65 -25.80 -19.36
N ILE A 53 15.49 -25.22 -20.55
CA ILE A 53 15.68 -25.97 -21.79
C ILE A 53 17.19 -26.00 -22.01
N PRO A 54 17.84 -27.17 -22.08
CA PRO A 54 19.31 -27.31 -22.07
C PRO A 54 20.06 -26.71 -23.28
N PHE A 55 19.38 -25.95 -24.14
CA PHE A 55 19.91 -25.50 -25.44
C PHE A 55 19.80 -23.98 -25.71
N LEU A 56 19.38 -23.16 -24.74
CA LEU A 56 19.44 -21.70 -24.89
C LEU A 56 20.68 -21.14 -24.22
N THR A 57 21.74 -21.15 -25.01
CA THR A 57 23.04 -20.53 -24.82
C THR A 57 22.90 -19.00 -24.70
N SER A 58 22.97 -18.49 -23.48
CA SER A 58 23.58 -17.18 -23.18
C SER A 58 24.17 -17.17 -21.75
N ASP A 59 24.75 -18.29 -21.36
CA ASP A 59 25.96 -18.59 -20.59
C ASP A 59 26.54 -17.63 -19.52
N LYS A 60 25.94 -16.51 -19.10
CA LYS A 60 26.36 -15.75 -17.90
C LYS A 60 25.19 -15.04 -17.22
N GLY A 61 24.88 -15.47 -16.00
CA GLY A 61 24.12 -14.73 -14.98
C GLY A 61 22.93 -13.93 -15.49
N GLU A 62 21.81 -14.61 -15.76
CA GLU A 62 20.55 -13.90 -15.99
C GLU A 62 20.14 -13.20 -14.69
N GLU A 63 20.22 -11.88 -14.68
CA GLU A 63 19.72 -11.05 -13.60
C GLU A 63 18.33 -10.53 -13.97
N CYS A 64 17.38 -10.74 -13.06
CA CYS A 64 16.00 -10.31 -13.22
C CYS A 64 15.63 -9.38 -12.09
N THR A 65 15.34 -8.12 -12.42
CA THR A 65 14.87 -7.14 -11.46
C THR A 65 13.35 -7.03 -11.52
N PHE A 66 12.70 -7.09 -10.37
CA PHE A 66 11.29 -6.83 -10.19
C PHE A 66 11.11 -5.55 -9.36
N LEU A 67 10.39 -4.59 -9.91
CA LEU A 67 10.03 -3.35 -9.21
C LEU A 67 8.56 -3.45 -8.81
N ILE A 68 8.31 -3.75 -7.55
CA ILE A 68 6.95 -3.90 -7.00
C ILE A 68 6.55 -2.57 -6.37
N SER A 69 5.62 -1.87 -7.00
CA SER A 69 5.13 -0.55 -6.54
C SER A 69 3.73 -0.65 -5.95
N ALA A 70 3.48 -0.01 -4.82
CA ALA A 70 2.14 0.14 -4.27
C ALA A 70 1.26 0.97 -5.23
N SER A 71 -0.02 0.61 -5.35
CA SER A 71 -0.95 1.34 -6.23
C SER A 71 -1.24 2.76 -5.73
N ASP A 72 -1.11 3.00 -4.43
CA ASP A 72 -1.47 4.26 -3.77
C ASP A 72 -0.27 4.89 -3.03
N LYS A 73 -0.20 6.23 -3.03
CA LYS A 73 0.92 7.00 -2.46
C LYS A 73 1.11 6.86 -0.93
N ASN A 74 0.07 6.41 -0.22
CA ASN A 74 0.09 6.24 1.23
C ASN A 74 0.14 4.76 1.64
N GLU A 75 0.44 3.88 0.69
CA GLU A 75 0.55 2.47 0.92
C GLU A 75 2.00 2.01 0.73
N ILE A 76 2.32 0.93 1.43
CA ILE A 76 3.61 0.26 1.37
C ILE A 76 3.41 -1.16 0.88
N VAL A 77 4.46 -1.74 0.32
CA VAL A 77 4.42 -3.10 -0.23
C VAL A 77 4.81 -4.10 0.84
N THR A 78 4.02 -5.18 0.95
CA THR A 78 4.38 -6.39 1.68
C THR A 78 4.61 -7.52 0.68
N LEU A 79 5.70 -8.26 0.86
CA LEU A 79 6.16 -9.35 0.00
C LEU A 79 6.35 -10.62 0.83
N SER A 80 5.98 -11.78 0.29
CA SER A 80 6.21 -13.09 0.89
C SER A 80 6.43 -14.14 -0.21
N PHE A 81 6.97 -15.31 0.17
CA PHE A 81 7.31 -16.36 -0.77
C PHE A 81 6.62 -17.68 -0.42
N PRO A 82 5.38 -17.91 -0.90
CA PRO A 82 4.68 -19.18 -0.64
C PRO A 82 5.41 -20.43 -1.15
N ILE A 83 6.18 -20.27 -2.23
CA ILE A 83 7.02 -21.34 -2.79
C ILE A 83 8.40 -20.73 -3.05
N PHE A 84 9.42 -21.31 -2.42
CA PHE A 84 10.81 -20.88 -2.56
C PHE A 84 11.70 -22.09 -2.71
N SER A 85 12.20 -22.31 -3.93
CA SER A 85 13.12 -23.39 -4.25
C SER A 85 14.10 -22.88 -5.31
N LEU A 86 15.27 -22.48 -4.83
CA LEU A 86 16.41 -22.01 -5.62
C LEU A 86 17.53 -23.06 -5.61
N LYS A 87 18.53 -22.88 -6.48
CA LYS A 87 19.79 -23.62 -6.49
C LYS A 87 20.84 -22.95 -5.60
N SER A 88 21.90 -23.65 -5.24
CA SER A 88 22.91 -23.13 -4.29
C SER A 88 23.60 -21.87 -4.80
N ASP A 89 23.74 -21.78 -6.12
CA ASP A 89 24.45 -20.68 -6.78
C ASP A 89 23.50 -19.55 -7.18
N ASP A 90 22.18 -19.72 -6.99
CA ASP A 90 21.20 -18.67 -7.24
C ASP A 90 21.09 -17.77 -6.00
N CYS A 91 20.84 -16.48 -6.20
CA CYS A 91 20.61 -15.53 -5.11
C CYS A 91 19.36 -14.68 -5.38
N LEU A 92 18.57 -14.43 -4.34
CA LEU A 92 17.50 -13.45 -4.37
C LEU A 92 17.78 -12.32 -3.38
N GLU A 93 18.00 -11.12 -3.89
CA GLU A 93 18.23 -9.92 -3.09
C GLU A 93 16.96 -9.07 -3.02
N ILE A 94 16.66 -8.56 -1.84
CA ILE A 94 15.43 -7.80 -1.56
C ILE A 94 15.84 -6.44 -1.02
N PHE A 95 15.41 -5.36 -1.67
CA PHE A 95 15.76 -4.00 -1.31
C PHE A 95 14.53 -3.13 -1.01
N ASP A 96 14.68 -2.26 -0.02
CA ASP A 96 13.67 -1.31 0.42
C ASP A 96 13.75 0.01 -0.34
N GLY A 97 13.34 0.00 -1.60
CA GLY A 97 13.29 1.17 -2.46
C GLY A 97 13.51 0.85 -3.94
N LYS A 98 13.34 1.86 -4.79
CA LYS A 98 13.57 1.75 -6.25
C LYS A 98 15.05 1.85 -6.64
N ALA A 99 15.83 2.64 -5.90
CA ALA A 99 17.21 2.96 -6.26
C ALA A 99 18.15 1.77 -6.05
N GLU A 100 19.28 1.74 -6.77
CA GLU A 100 20.28 0.67 -6.65
C GLU A 100 20.94 0.64 -5.28
N ASN A 101 21.12 1.80 -4.66
CA ASN A 101 21.69 1.99 -3.32
C ASN A 101 20.63 1.94 -2.19
N SER A 102 19.43 1.44 -2.48
CA SER A 102 18.41 1.24 -1.44
C SER A 102 18.87 0.23 -0.39
N GLN A 103 18.33 0.36 0.82
CA GLN A 103 18.69 -0.52 1.93
C GLN A 103 18.34 -1.98 1.60
N SER A 104 19.30 -2.89 1.73
CA SER A 104 19.04 -4.33 1.61
C SER A 104 18.23 -4.81 2.83
N LEU A 105 17.11 -5.48 2.56
CA LEU A 105 16.27 -6.13 3.56
C LEU A 105 16.71 -7.59 3.79
N ASP A 106 17.13 -8.27 2.73
CA ASP A 106 17.63 -9.64 2.78
C ASP A 106 18.39 -10.07 1.52
N GLU A 107 19.17 -11.11 1.68
CA GLU A 107 19.88 -11.81 0.60
C GLU A 107 19.75 -13.33 0.82
N LEU A 108 19.07 -13.99 -0.12
CA LEU A 108 18.63 -15.38 -0.04
C LEU A 108 19.31 -16.22 -1.13
N CYS A 109 20.55 -16.64 -0.88
CA CYS A 109 21.23 -17.62 -1.75
C CYS A 109 20.98 -19.06 -1.27
N ASP A 110 21.38 -19.35 -0.04
CA ASP A 110 21.20 -20.67 0.62
C ASP A 110 20.30 -20.59 1.87
N LYS A 111 19.45 -19.56 1.95
CA LYS A 111 18.63 -19.28 3.13
C LYS A 111 17.15 -19.40 2.81
N ASN A 112 16.39 -19.85 3.81
CA ASN A 112 14.94 -19.79 3.73
C ASN A 112 14.46 -18.34 3.93
N PRO A 113 13.46 -17.89 3.16
CA PRO A 113 12.90 -16.55 3.32
C PRO A 113 12.21 -16.38 4.68
N LYS A 114 12.19 -15.15 5.18
CA LYS A 114 11.33 -14.75 6.30
C LYS A 114 9.85 -14.88 5.90
N PRO A 115 8.91 -14.98 6.86
CA PRO A 115 7.49 -15.09 6.54
C PRO A 115 6.95 -13.95 5.66
N ALA A 116 7.44 -12.73 5.88
CA ALA A 116 7.13 -11.57 5.06
C ALA A 116 8.23 -10.50 5.16
N TYR A 117 8.28 -9.66 4.14
CA TYR A 117 9.09 -8.47 4.02
C TYR A 117 8.16 -7.28 3.81
N THR A 118 8.39 -6.19 4.53
CA THR A 118 7.57 -4.98 4.41
C THR A 118 8.47 -3.81 4.08
N SER A 119 8.15 -3.10 3.00
CA SER A 119 8.88 -1.90 2.59
C SER A 119 8.55 -0.73 3.52
N SER A 120 9.53 0.12 3.81
CA SER A 120 9.29 1.44 4.42
C SER A 120 8.83 2.48 3.39
N GLN A 121 8.92 2.15 2.10
CA GLN A 121 8.60 3.01 0.96
C GLN A 121 7.45 2.42 0.12
N GLN A 122 7.08 3.14 -0.94
CA GLN A 122 6.05 2.67 -1.89
C GLN A 122 6.55 1.59 -2.84
N VAL A 123 7.87 1.37 -2.92
CA VAL A 123 8.47 0.48 -3.93
C VAL A 123 9.45 -0.46 -3.25
N LEU A 124 9.35 -1.74 -3.60
CA LEU A 124 10.25 -2.79 -3.18
C LEU A 124 10.92 -3.36 -4.44
N ARG A 125 12.25 -3.45 -4.42
CA ARG A 125 13.04 -3.98 -5.55
C ARG A 125 13.53 -5.37 -5.20
N VAL A 126 13.23 -6.35 -6.04
CA VAL A 126 13.69 -7.73 -5.89
C VAL A 126 14.60 -8.06 -7.06
N VAL A 127 15.80 -8.54 -6.78
CA VAL A 127 16.78 -8.92 -7.81
C VAL A 127 17.05 -10.40 -7.69
N TYR A 128 16.68 -11.15 -8.72
CA TYR A 128 17.00 -12.56 -8.85
C TYR A 128 18.25 -12.72 -9.72
N LYS A 129 19.31 -13.28 -9.14
CA LYS A 129 20.56 -13.58 -9.82
C LYS A 129 20.65 -15.09 -9.97
N ARG A 130 20.67 -15.54 -11.22
CA ARG A 130 20.76 -16.95 -11.54
C ARG A 130 22.22 -17.42 -11.53
N GLY A 131 22.48 -18.52 -10.83
CA GLY A 131 23.76 -19.22 -10.82
C GLY A 131 23.95 -20.19 -12.00
N GLU A 132 25.08 -20.89 -12.00
CA GLU A 132 25.44 -21.82 -13.08
C GLU A 132 24.82 -23.22 -12.89
N GLU A 133 24.34 -23.54 -11.68
CA GLU A 133 23.81 -24.87 -11.39
C GLU A 133 22.57 -25.20 -12.24
N SER A 134 22.58 -26.38 -12.86
CA SER A 134 21.45 -26.88 -13.63
C SER A 134 20.34 -27.42 -12.73
N GLY A 135 19.08 -27.20 -13.11
CA GLY A 135 17.92 -27.82 -12.46
C GLY A 135 16.69 -26.94 -12.45
N LYS A 136 15.60 -27.48 -11.90
CA LYS A 136 14.32 -26.79 -11.80
C LYS A 136 14.34 -25.82 -10.61
N ARG A 137 13.92 -24.59 -10.85
CA ARG A 137 13.65 -23.61 -9.80
C ARG A 137 12.16 -23.32 -9.75
N LYS A 138 11.66 -23.05 -8.55
CA LYS A 138 10.28 -22.61 -8.35
C LYS A 138 10.28 -21.47 -7.37
N LEU A 139 9.90 -20.30 -7.86
CA LEU A 139 9.77 -19.10 -7.07
C LEU A 139 8.34 -18.57 -7.24
N SER A 140 7.59 -18.48 -6.14
CA SER A 140 6.29 -17.81 -6.11
C SER A 140 6.41 -16.62 -5.18
N MET A 141 6.19 -15.43 -5.73
CA MET A 141 6.16 -14.18 -4.99
C MET A 141 4.70 -13.78 -4.77
N MET A 142 4.31 -13.58 -3.53
CA MET A 142 3.00 -13.03 -3.18
C MET A 142 3.20 -11.64 -2.59
N TYR A 143 2.57 -10.64 -3.20
CA TYR A 143 2.72 -9.25 -2.81
C TYR A 143 1.37 -8.54 -2.72
N SER A 144 1.27 -7.58 -1.80
CA SER A 144 0.08 -6.75 -1.58
C SER A 144 0.49 -5.37 -1.09
N SER A 145 -0.39 -4.39 -1.27
CA SER A 145 -0.24 -3.07 -0.67
C SER A 145 -1.05 -2.97 0.64
N GLN A 146 -0.50 -2.26 1.62
CA GLN A 146 -1.17 -1.99 2.89
C GLN A 146 -1.00 -0.53 3.28
N LYS A 147 -2.02 0.03 3.93
CA LYS A 147 -1.97 1.42 4.42
C LYS A 147 -0.86 1.57 5.44
N TYR A 148 0.07 2.47 5.16
CA TYR A 148 1.09 2.86 6.11
C TYR A 148 0.58 4.02 6.95
N ILE A 149 0.40 3.75 8.25
CA ILE A 149 0.17 4.82 9.21
C ILE A 149 1.55 5.35 9.59
N SER A 150 1.95 6.45 8.98
CA SER A 150 3.23 7.09 9.30
C SER A 150 3.31 7.40 10.80
N ASN A 151 4.51 7.31 11.37
CA ASN A 151 4.75 7.67 12.77
C ASN A 151 4.22 9.07 13.11
N GLU A 152 4.27 10.01 12.16
CA GLU A 152 3.68 11.34 12.31
C GLU A 152 2.16 11.29 12.58
N LYS A 153 1.42 10.46 11.83
CA LYS A 153 -0.02 10.28 12.05
C LYS A 153 -0.29 9.63 13.41
N ILE A 154 0.52 8.65 13.80
CA ILE A 154 0.42 8.01 15.12
C ILE A 154 0.65 9.04 16.22
N ILE A 155 1.69 9.86 16.12
CA ILE A 155 2.00 10.93 17.08
C ILE A 155 0.87 11.95 17.16
N ARG A 156 0.27 12.36 16.03
CA ARG A 156 -0.89 13.27 16.02
C ARG A 156 -2.10 12.66 16.70
N ILE A 157 -2.43 11.40 16.41
CA ILE A 157 -3.55 10.69 17.05
C ILE A 157 -3.31 10.56 18.56
N ALA A 158 -2.11 10.15 18.97
CA ALA A 158 -1.72 10.07 20.37
C ALA A 158 -1.82 11.42 21.08
N GLY A 159 -1.40 12.51 20.42
CA GLY A 159 -1.53 13.87 20.94
C GLY A 159 -2.99 14.30 21.17
N ILE A 160 -3.89 13.99 20.22
CA ILE A 160 -5.32 14.29 20.36
C ILE A 160 -5.93 13.50 21.52
N ILE A 161 -5.65 12.19 21.61
CA ILE A 161 -6.14 11.34 22.70
C ILE A 161 -5.63 11.86 24.05
N GLY A 162 -4.35 12.22 24.13
CA GLY A 162 -3.75 12.80 25.33
C GLY A 162 -4.41 14.11 25.77
N ALA A 163 -4.71 15.01 24.83
CA ALA A 163 -5.40 16.28 25.13
C ALA A 163 -6.83 16.06 25.66
N VAL A 164 -7.57 15.12 25.08
CA VAL A 164 -8.94 14.78 25.53
C VAL A 164 -8.91 14.20 26.95
N LEU A 165 -7.98 13.29 27.24
CA LEU A 165 -7.83 12.71 28.58
C LEU A 165 -7.42 13.77 29.62
N ALA A 166 -6.55 14.71 29.26
CA ALA A 166 -6.17 15.82 30.14
C ALA A 166 -7.36 16.73 30.45
N ALA A 167 -8.20 17.05 29.46
CA ALA A 167 -9.41 17.84 29.66
C ALA A 167 -10.43 17.13 30.56
N ILE A 168 -10.62 15.82 30.39
CA ILE A 168 -11.49 15.01 31.26
C ILE A 168 -10.93 14.98 32.70
N GLY A 169 -9.61 14.81 32.85
CA GLY A 169 -8.95 14.88 34.16
C GLY A 169 -9.13 16.25 34.84
N LEU A 170 -8.94 17.34 34.09
CA LEU A 170 -9.10 18.70 34.59
C LEU A 170 -10.55 18.99 35.00
N THR A 171 -11.51 18.61 34.17
CA THR A 171 -12.95 18.79 34.48
C THR A 171 -13.36 18.00 35.73
N PHE A 172 -12.85 16.77 35.91
CA PHE A 172 -13.08 16.00 37.14
C PHE A 172 -12.51 16.69 38.39
N VAL A 173 -11.30 17.26 38.30
CA VAL A 173 -10.68 18.01 39.41
C VAL A 173 -11.50 19.26 39.75
N ILE A 174 -11.96 20.00 38.75
CA ILE A 174 -12.82 21.19 38.94
C ILE A 174 -14.16 20.79 39.60
N LEU A 175 -14.80 19.72 39.14
CA LEU A 175 -16.05 19.23 39.73
C LEU A 175 -15.86 18.79 41.19
N ARG A 176 -14.73 18.16 41.52
CA ARG A 176 -14.43 17.77 42.90
C ARG A 176 -14.19 18.99 43.80
N ALA A 177 -13.41 19.97 43.32
CA ALA A 177 -13.12 21.19 44.07
C ALA A 177 -14.39 22.03 44.32
N THR A 178 -15.25 22.18 43.31
CA THR A 178 -16.50 22.94 43.43
C THR A 178 -17.49 22.30 44.42
N ARG A 179 -17.58 20.97 44.49
CA ARG A 179 -18.39 20.28 45.52
C ARG A 179 -17.92 20.59 46.94
N CYS A 180 -16.61 20.65 47.19
CA CYS A 180 -16.07 21.03 48.50
C CYS A 180 -16.40 22.49 48.86
N CYS A 181 -16.33 23.41 47.89
CA CYS A 181 -16.64 24.82 48.11
C CYS A 181 -18.14 25.07 48.41
N SER A 182 -19.05 24.33 47.78
CA SER A 182 -20.49 24.44 48.08
C SER A 182 -20.84 24.07 49.52
N CYS A 183 -20.11 23.13 50.13
CA CYS A 183 -20.31 22.78 51.55
C CYS A 183 -19.91 23.92 52.49
N ILE A 184 -18.86 24.68 52.16
CA ILE A 184 -18.42 25.84 52.96
C ILE A 184 -19.39 27.01 52.77
N ARG A 185 -19.86 27.26 51.54
CA ARG A 185 -20.74 28.39 51.27
C ARG A 185 -22.13 28.25 51.91
N ASN A 186 -22.66 27.04 52.05
CA ASN A 186 -23.96 26.82 52.70
C ASN A 186 -23.93 26.93 54.24
N LYS A 187 -22.74 27.03 54.85
CA LYS A 187 -22.61 27.19 56.31
C LYS A 187 -22.80 28.64 56.78
N ASN A 188 -22.63 29.62 55.89
CA ASN A 188 -22.72 31.04 56.27
C ASN A 188 -24.12 31.66 56.12
N THR A 189 -25.11 30.92 55.62
CA THR A 189 -26.49 31.42 55.41
C THR A 189 -27.48 31.05 56.50
N ASN A 190 -27.10 30.27 57.51
CA ASN A 190 -27.98 29.90 58.64
C ASN A 190 -27.70 30.67 59.94
N GLY A 191 -26.92 31.76 59.87
CA GLY A 191 -26.51 32.54 61.05
C GLY A 191 -27.28 33.84 61.31
N ASP A 192 -28.21 34.25 60.45
CA ASP A 192 -28.85 35.57 60.62
C ASP A 192 -30.33 35.56 60.19
N HIS A 193 -31.14 34.85 60.96
CA HIS A 193 -32.58 35.09 61.04
C HIS A 193 -33.01 35.03 62.50
N HIS A 194 -32.76 36.13 63.22
CA HIS A 194 -33.75 36.63 64.14
C HIS A 194 -34.27 37.96 63.59
N GLU A 195 -35.60 38.05 63.49
CA GLU A 195 -36.39 39.25 63.16
C GLU A 195 -36.48 39.64 61.66
N ARG A 196 -37.60 40.07 61.05
CA ARG A 196 -39.05 39.91 61.21
C ARG A 196 -39.67 40.56 59.95
N VAL A 197 -40.89 40.15 59.64
CA VAL A 197 -41.94 40.88 58.89
C VAL A 197 -42.25 40.39 57.47
N SER A 198 -43.49 39.94 57.43
CA SER A 198 -44.43 39.54 56.38
C SER A 198 -44.56 40.51 55.21
N SER A 199 -44.90 39.98 54.02
CA SER A 199 -46.18 40.24 53.32
C SER A 199 -46.08 40.05 51.79
N VAL A 200 -47.17 39.57 51.20
CA VAL A 200 -47.55 39.57 49.75
C VAL A 200 -46.82 38.53 48.88
N ARG A 201 -47.37 37.35 48.55
CA ARG A 201 -48.57 36.98 47.75
C ARG A 201 -48.56 37.49 46.31
N GLU A 202 -48.07 36.65 45.37
CA GLU A 202 -48.75 36.34 44.08
C GLU A 202 -47.95 35.26 43.33
N THR A 203 -48.39 34.01 43.30
CA THR A 203 -49.11 33.36 42.18
C THR A 203 -48.57 33.66 40.79
N THR A 204 -47.78 32.74 40.20
CA THR A 204 -48.03 32.28 38.82
C THR A 204 -47.54 30.84 38.64
N ARG A 205 -48.50 29.95 38.38
CA ARG A 205 -48.35 28.57 37.88
C ARG A 205 -48.05 28.60 36.37
N LEU A 206 -47.71 27.42 35.83
CA LEU A 206 -47.50 27.03 34.42
C LEU A 206 -46.03 27.08 33.98
N THR A 207 -45.39 26.05 33.43
CA THR A 207 -45.93 24.82 32.80
C THR A 207 -44.89 23.69 32.88
N THR A 208 -45.36 22.52 33.30
CA THR A 208 -44.68 21.22 33.24
C THR A 208 -45.24 20.46 32.05
N ILE A 209 -44.47 20.29 30.97
CA ILE A 209 -44.60 19.27 29.90
C ILE A 209 -43.21 19.24 29.24
N GLY A 210 -42.45 18.17 29.04
CA GLY A 210 -42.58 16.75 29.27
C GLY A 210 -41.24 16.18 28.79
N SER A 211 -40.61 15.33 29.59
CA SER A 211 -39.45 14.57 29.17
C SER A 211 -39.72 13.15 29.64
N ASP A 212 -40.17 12.32 28.70
CA ASP A 212 -40.08 10.89 28.86
C ASP A 212 -38.84 10.40 28.11
N GLU A 213 -38.14 9.60 28.89
CA GLU A 213 -36.83 9.00 28.78
C GLU A 213 -36.88 7.69 27.95
N VAL A 214 -35.68 7.24 27.56
CA VAL A 214 -35.25 5.82 27.55
C VAL A 214 -35.73 4.98 26.33
N GLU A 215 -34.91 4.22 25.60
CA GLU A 215 -33.60 3.61 25.85
C GLU A 215 -33.00 3.16 24.50
N GLU A 216 -31.73 3.43 24.21
CA GLU A 216 -31.01 2.71 23.15
C GLU A 216 -29.72 2.10 23.73
N SER A 217 -29.86 0.82 24.08
CA SER A 217 -28.82 -0.03 24.64
C SER A 217 -27.86 -0.48 23.53
N THR A 218 -26.77 0.26 23.32
CA THR A 218 -25.67 -0.20 22.46
C THR A 218 -24.62 -0.91 23.31
N ARG A 219 -24.74 -2.23 23.34
CA ARG A 219 -23.82 -3.19 23.98
C ARG A 219 -22.45 -3.13 23.29
N THR A 220 -21.48 -2.47 23.91
CA THR A 220 -20.07 -2.51 23.50
C THR A 220 -19.43 -3.79 24.05
N VAL A 221 -18.93 -4.63 23.14
CA VAL A 221 -18.16 -5.84 23.46
C VAL A 221 -16.76 -5.42 23.90
N VAL A 222 -16.47 -5.59 25.19
CA VAL A 222 -15.12 -5.48 25.75
C VAL A 222 -14.37 -6.77 25.42
N VAL A 223 -13.44 -6.71 24.48
CA VAL A 223 -12.38 -7.72 24.35
C VAL A 223 -11.14 -7.12 25.03
N ASN A 224 -10.80 -7.66 26.19
CA ASN A 224 -9.52 -7.36 26.84
C ASN A 224 -8.55 -8.52 26.51
N PRO A 225 -7.37 -8.25 25.93
CA PRO A 225 -6.32 -9.25 25.76
C PRO A 225 -5.51 -9.34 27.05
N THR A 226 -5.32 -10.55 27.58
CA THR A 226 -4.36 -10.83 28.65
C THR A 226 -3.21 -11.64 28.08
N ASP A 227 -2.08 -10.93 27.94
CA ASP A 227 -0.67 -11.31 28.05
C ASP A 227 -0.12 -12.62 27.45
N PRO A 228 1.00 -12.54 26.69
CA PRO A 228 2.00 -13.58 26.64
C PRO A 228 3.09 -13.33 27.71
N ASN A 229 3.13 -14.25 28.67
CA ASN A 229 4.30 -14.96 29.19
C ASN A 229 5.71 -14.34 28.93
N PRO A 230 6.49 -13.95 29.96
CA PRO A 230 7.90 -13.61 29.81
C PRO A 230 8.78 -14.87 29.94
N SER A 231 9.33 -15.34 28.83
CA SER A 231 10.43 -16.30 28.83
C SER A 231 11.77 -15.58 29.05
N VAL A 232 12.30 -15.79 30.24
CA VAL A 232 13.67 -15.58 30.71
C VAL A 232 14.67 -16.33 29.81
N THR A 233 15.74 -15.66 29.36
CA THR A 233 17.13 -16.16 29.46
C THR A 233 18.16 -15.04 29.25
N PRO A 234 19.37 -15.19 29.84
CA PRO A 234 20.36 -14.13 30.03
C PRO A 234 21.50 -14.17 29.00
N ASP A 235 22.50 -13.32 29.24
CA ASP A 235 23.83 -13.21 28.63
C ASP A 235 23.87 -12.31 27.38
N ASN A 236 24.82 -11.39 27.20
CA ASN A 236 26.20 -11.42 27.67
C ASN A 236 26.79 -10.00 27.64
N ASP A 237 27.44 -9.63 28.73
CA ASP A 237 28.39 -8.52 28.78
C ASP A 237 29.60 -8.85 27.90
N ASN A 238 29.98 -7.93 27.01
CA ASN A 238 31.39 -7.61 26.86
C ASN A 238 31.59 -6.21 26.29
N GLN A 239 32.07 -5.35 27.18
CA GLN A 239 32.97 -4.23 26.91
C GLN A 239 34.13 -4.75 26.01
N THR A 240 34.81 -3.96 25.18
CA THR A 240 35.64 -2.77 25.50
C THR A 240 36.19 -2.18 24.17
N PRO A 241 37.09 -1.18 24.16
CA PRO A 241 36.86 0.26 24.05
C PRO A 241 37.25 0.85 22.68
N GLY A 242 37.00 2.15 22.53
CA GLY A 242 37.13 2.89 21.29
C GLY A 242 38.55 3.24 20.84
N ASN A 243 38.59 4.00 19.74
CA ASN A 243 39.68 4.92 19.47
C ASN A 243 39.22 6.08 18.56
N ASN A 244 39.23 7.26 19.17
CA ASN A 244 39.69 8.56 18.69
C ASN A 244 39.50 8.99 17.22
N GLN A 245 38.73 10.08 17.10
CA GLN A 245 39.14 11.38 16.55
C GLN A 245 39.92 11.37 15.22
N SER A 246 39.29 11.89 14.18
CA SER A 246 39.93 12.94 13.39
C SER A 246 38.90 13.89 12.81
N ALA A 247 38.93 15.12 13.28
CA ALA A 247 38.21 16.25 12.74
C ALA A 247 38.84 16.69 11.41
N HIS A 248 38.03 16.94 10.38
CA HIS A 248 38.40 17.80 9.26
C HIS A 248 37.13 18.34 8.55
N PRO A 249 37.21 19.47 7.84
CA PRO A 249 36.31 20.59 8.05
C PRO A 249 35.29 20.71 6.92
N GLU A 250 34.31 21.55 7.21
CA GLU A 250 33.29 22.12 6.34
C GLU A 250 33.80 22.42 4.92
N GLY A 251 33.27 21.66 3.95
CA GLY A 251 33.25 22.01 2.53
C GLY A 251 31.79 22.19 2.13
N SER A 252 31.35 23.44 2.08
CA SER A 252 30.01 23.86 1.68
C SER A 252 29.94 23.90 0.16
N ASP A 253 29.64 22.77 -0.48
CA ASP A 253 29.36 22.72 -1.91
C ASP A 253 27.85 22.87 -2.13
N SER A 254 27.47 24.10 -2.45
CA SER A 254 26.16 24.49 -2.93
C SER A 254 25.90 23.81 -4.29
N ASP A 255 25.21 22.67 -4.25
CA ASP A 255 24.70 21.97 -5.43
C ASP A 255 23.74 22.88 -6.19
N SER A 256 24.30 23.52 -7.22
CA SER A 256 23.57 24.34 -8.17
C SER A 256 22.83 23.38 -9.09
N LEU A 257 21.56 23.09 -8.75
CA LEU A 257 20.64 22.40 -9.66
C LEU A 257 20.65 23.16 -10.99
N PRO A 258 21.00 22.53 -12.13
CA PRO A 258 20.86 23.18 -13.41
C PRO A 258 19.38 23.49 -13.60
N ASP A 259 19.09 24.78 -13.82
CA ASP A 259 17.78 25.29 -14.18
C ASP A 259 17.42 24.73 -15.57
N VAL A 260 16.87 23.51 -15.60
CA VAL A 260 16.31 22.88 -16.79
C VAL A 260 14.94 23.49 -17.09
N ASN A 261 14.98 24.77 -17.46
CA ASN A 261 13.92 25.45 -18.22
C ASN A 261 14.13 25.22 -19.73
N GLU A 262 14.47 24.00 -20.13
CA GLU A 262 14.38 23.64 -21.55
C GLU A 262 12.90 23.41 -21.88
N LEU A 263 12.35 24.38 -22.62
CA LEU A 263 11.04 24.23 -23.26
C LEU A 263 11.05 22.92 -24.07
N PRO A 264 9.99 22.09 -23.98
CA PRO A 264 9.93 20.86 -24.74
C PRO A 264 10.17 21.15 -26.22
N PRO A 265 10.95 20.31 -26.94
CA PRO A 265 11.24 20.52 -28.35
C PRO A 265 9.93 20.75 -29.10
N SER A 266 9.89 21.78 -29.95
CA SER A 266 8.69 22.09 -30.72
C SER A 266 8.35 20.88 -31.61
N TYR A 267 7.06 20.59 -31.75
CA TYR A 267 6.56 19.43 -32.50
C TYR A 267 7.07 19.40 -33.97
N GLU A 268 7.55 20.53 -34.48
CA GLU A 268 8.14 20.68 -35.82
C GLU A 268 9.51 19.98 -35.96
N SER A 269 10.30 19.85 -34.89
CA SER A 269 11.62 19.20 -34.98
C SER A 269 11.54 17.68 -35.16
N LEU A 270 10.37 17.07 -34.94
CA LEU A 270 10.14 15.63 -35.17
C LEU A 270 10.05 15.25 -36.65
N TYR A 271 9.92 16.23 -37.55
CA TYR A 271 9.73 15.99 -38.98
C TYR A 271 10.91 16.47 -39.83
N LEU A 272 12.06 16.78 -39.22
CA LEU A 272 13.28 17.13 -39.94
C LEU A 272 14.22 15.91 -39.98
N ASN A 273 14.77 15.61 -41.15
CA ASN A 273 15.85 14.62 -41.26
C ASN A 273 17.19 15.20 -40.75
N GLU A 274 18.25 14.38 -40.71
CA GLU A 274 19.59 14.82 -40.27
C GLU A 274 20.18 15.97 -41.12
N LEU A 275 19.61 16.26 -42.30
CA LEU A 275 19.98 17.38 -43.17
C LEU A 275 19.07 18.61 -43.00
N GLY A 276 18.09 18.58 -42.09
CA GLY A 276 17.16 19.69 -41.87
C GLY A 276 16.08 19.84 -42.95
N GLU A 277 15.86 18.82 -43.77
CA GLU A 277 14.79 18.81 -44.77
C GLU A 277 13.50 18.26 -44.17
N ALA A 278 12.37 18.87 -44.54
CA ALA A 278 11.05 18.44 -44.11
C ALA A 278 10.72 17.07 -44.70
N ILE A 279 10.46 16.09 -43.83
CA ILE A 279 9.93 14.79 -44.21
C ILE A 279 8.41 14.89 -44.18
N ASP A 280 7.74 14.46 -45.26
CA ASP A 280 6.29 14.35 -45.26
C ASP A 280 5.84 13.43 -44.12
N PRO A 281 4.95 13.88 -43.21
CA PRO A 281 4.51 13.06 -42.10
C PRO A 281 3.86 11.78 -42.65
N PRO A 282 4.10 10.62 -42.00
CA PRO A 282 3.46 9.38 -42.42
C PRO A 282 1.95 9.56 -42.44
N ASN A 283 1.32 9.15 -43.55
CA ASN A 283 -0.12 9.26 -43.73
C ASN A 283 -0.84 8.33 -42.75
N TYR A 284 -1.16 8.84 -41.56
CA TYR A 284 -1.93 8.13 -40.56
C TYR A 284 -3.39 8.08 -41.01
N SER A 285 -3.82 6.93 -41.51
CA SER A 285 -5.24 6.59 -41.56
C SER A 285 -5.72 6.37 -40.13
N PRO A 286 -6.70 7.15 -39.62
CA PRO A 286 -7.26 6.95 -38.30
C PRO A 286 -7.70 5.49 -38.13
N PRO A 287 -7.44 4.85 -36.97
CA PRO A 287 -7.95 3.51 -36.70
C PRO A 287 -9.46 3.49 -36.97
N LYS A 288 -9.91 2.64 -37.90
CA LYS A 288 -11.34 2.45 -38.16
C LYS A 288 -11.97 1.92 -36.88
N HIS A 289 -12.68 2.80 -36.16
CA HIS A 289 -13.42 2.43 -34.97
C HIS A 289 -14.42 1.32 -35.37
N ARG A 290 -14.16 0.08 -34.94
CA ARG A 290 -15.15 -1.00 -35.10
C ARG A 290 -16.33 -0.64 -34.21
N SER A 291 -17.44 -0.26 -34.82
CA SER A 291 -18.71 0.11 -34.16
C SER A 291 -19.44 -1.07 -33.50
N SER A 292 -18.75 -2.18 -33.22
CA SER A 292 -19.36 -3.42 -32.71
C SER A 292 -19.08 -3.66 -31.23
N HIS A 293 -19.04 -2.61 -30.40
CA HIS A 293 -19.11 -2.81 -28.96
C HIS A 293 -20.60 -2.90 -28.56
N PRO A 294 -21.06 -4.05 -28.04
CA PRO A 294 -22.42 -4.15 -27.52
C PRO A 294 -22.59 -3.16 -26.35
N PRO A 295 -23.77 -2.54 -26.18
CA PRO A 295 -24.02 -1.60 -25.12
C PRO A 295 -23.78 -2.25 -23.75
N ARG A 296 -22.85 -1.68 -22.99
CA ARG A 296 -22.56 -2.11 -21.61
C ARG A 296 -23.77 -1.74 -20.75
N ARG A 297 -24.55 -2.75 -20.33
CA ARG A 297 -25.62 -2.58 -19.34
C ARG A 297 -24.98 -2.13 -18.02
N VAL A 298 -25.18 -0.86 -17.66
CA VAL A 298 -24.89 -0.35 -16.33
C VAL A 298 -26.09 -0.72 -15.46
N HIS A 299 -25.89 -1.62 -14.50
CA HIS A 299 -26.88 -1.88 -13.47
C HIS A 299 -26.83 -0.72 -12.46
N THR A 300 -27.81 0.19 -12.52
CA THR A 300 -28.10 1.09 -11.41
C THR A 300 -28.82 0.29 -10.34
N ILE A 301 -28.21 0.18 -9.17
CA ILE A 301 -28.84 -0.35 -7.96
C ILE A 301 -29.74 0.78 -7.42
N ASN A 302 -31.05 0.54 -7.37
CA ASN A 302 -32.02 1.34 -6.62
C ASN A 302 -32.10 0.85 -5.18
#